data_AF-A0A2A5HI13-F1
#
_entry.id   AF-A0A2A5HI13-F1
#
_cell.length_a   1.000
_cell.length_b   1.000
_cell.length_c   1.000
_cell.angle_alpha   90.00
_cell.angle_beta   90.00
_cell.angle_gamma   90.00
#
_symmetry.space_group_name_H-M   'P 1'
#
loop_
_entity.id
_entity.type
_entity.pdbx_description
1 polymer ?
#
loop_
_entity_poly.entity_id
_entity_poly.type
_entity_poly.pdbx_seq_one_letter_code
_entity_poly.pdbx_strand_id
1 'polypeptide(L)'
;MARLAPKPSVVKRLFALSGNQCAYPDCKEHIVDESGTVIGEICHIEAAEIGGERYNEDSNDEYRRSFENLILMCSNHHKKTNNTEKYTTPILRQIKVDHENRNNQSQYDASDDVVNKAILNLMEQKNKNSGEGTQFNNQANTQNIGSQIGVQNVFNGEKDDEIKFDGARTVIKSLKQKIDKLKEKASPPEEDVIDYKNDLIVKRPSKIYEIPVKELKFRKENGRIKAEVESHEKIHGKLNELEHDTQNLLRDFLSKNDPEKKEVLKQQIKHKGQLQPAIITCDGFLINGNRRKMILEELLEENHQDSRYENMRVIILPENVTLFDIKRIENRYQLQDDGKSEYHGLNRALTLRDNIKDNYTLLAQIKDDPQYSDKSAKELESIEKNFKKEYLLPLDCVDRYLKTFNREGLYNTISESTGDKEGRWQAFKDYSNFYYTTLMVPAARQKLGISENEIGHIEDAIFKVIRKRKLDSQEIEKVLGKVHSFVRPNNLKKYLSRPEAKKYILSIATDVPNDIKDSDKIDKNGVRASEREIDEKWGNNKTVKEGVLGNLMKAYKVVHNQIERMKPLELLEDALKKLNHENMKIEDMGIENYNSALKFCRAISSRADELYEIIDNERGKLGKLRKKK
;
A
#
# COMPACT_ATOMS: atom_id res chain seq x y z
N MET A 1 -28.57 2.79 -10.70
CA MET A 1 -28.47 1.31 -10.60
C MET A 1 -27.42 0.87 -11.60
N ALA A 2 -26.53 -0.02 -11.21
CA ALA A 2 -25.39 -0.42 -12.05
C ALA A 2 -25.53 -1.90 -12.40
N ARG A 3 -25.36 -2.25 -13.68
CA ARG A 3 -25.28 -3.66 -14.12
C ARG A 3 -24.19 -4.38 -13.33
N LEU A 4 -24.59 -5.22 -12.38
CA LEU A 4 -23.65 -6.06 -11.62
C LEU A 4 -23.19 -7.23 -12.48
N ALA A 5 -21.94 -7.64 -12.30
CA ALA A 5 -21.46 -8.89 -12.88
C ALA A 5 -22.22 -10.08 -12.27
N PRO A 6 -22.73 -11.01 -13.09
CA PRO A 6 -23.26 -12.29 -12.61
C PRO A 6 -22.18 -13.06 -11.83
N LYS A 7 -22.59 -13.76 -10.77
CA LYS A 7 -21.67 -14.58 -9.99
C LYS A 7 -21.17 -15.77 -10.85
N PRO A 8 -19.90 -16.18 -10.76
CA PRO A 8 -19.39 -17.33 -11.52
C PRO A 8 -20.21 -18.61 -11.34
N SER A 9 -20.72 -18.86 -10.13
CA SER A 9 -21.61 -20.00 -9.84
C SER A 9 -22.95 -19.94 -10.59
N VAL A 10 -23.52 -18.74 -10.77
CA VAL A 10 -24.76 -18.53 -11.55
C VAL A 10 -24.50 -18.82 -13.02
N VAL A 11 -23.38 -18.32 -13.55
CA VAL A 11 -23.00 -18.52 -14.96
C VAL A 11 -22.67 -19.98 -15.23
N LYS A 12 -21.94 -20.65 -14.34
CA LYS A 12 -21.67 -22.09 -14.43
C LYS A 12 -22.96 -22.91 -14.47
N ARG A 13 -23.96 -22.53 -13.65
CA ARG A 13 -25.31 -23.14 -13.70
C ARG A 13 -26.04 -22.86 -15.01
N LEU A 14 -25.96 -21.65 -15.56
CA LEU A 14 -26.55 -21.32 -16.88
C LEU A 14 -25.96 -22.17 -18.00
N PHE A 15 -24.63 -22.33 -18.03
CA PHE A 15 -23.97 -23.16 -19.03
C PHE A 15 -24.30 -24.64 -18.86
N ALA A 16 -24.34 -25.15 -17.62
CA ALA A 16 -24.71 -26.55 -17.37
C ALA A 16 -26.11 -26.89 -17.93
N LEU A 17 -27.06 -25.97 -17.79
CA LEU A 17 -28.44 -26.17 -18.25
C LEU A 17 -28.70 -25.73 -19.70
N SER A 18 -27.70 -25.15 -20.39
CA SER A 18 -27.85 -24.75 -21.80
C SER A 18 -27.58 -25.86 -22.79
N GLY A 19 -26.89 -26.93 -22.36
CA GLY A 19 -26.41 -27.98 -23.26
C GLY A 19 -25.55 -27.46 -24.41
N ASN A 20 -24.84 -26.34 -24.18
CA ASN A 20 -24.10 -25.60 -25.20
C ASN A 20 -24.95 -25.12 -26.39
N GLN A 21 -26.26 -24.95 -26.24
CA GLN A 21 -27.17 -24.52 -27.31
C GLN A 21 -27.88 -23.22 -26.95
N CYS A 22 -28.27 -22.46 -27.97
CA CYS A 22 -29.09 -21.26 -27.79
C CYS A 22 -30.48 -21.57 -27.21
N ALA A 23 -30.94 -20.75 -26.27
CA ALA A 23 -32.24 -20.94 -25.64
C ALA A 23 -33.46 -20.66 -26.53
N TYR A 24 -33.28 -19.98 -27.66
CA TYR A 24 -34.39 -19.64 -28.54
C TYR A 24 -35.02 -20.90 -29.19
N PRO A 25 -36.35 -20.98 -29.32
CA PRO A 25 -37.03 -22.14 -29.92
C PRO A 25 -36.47 -22.49 -31.31
N ASP A 26 -36.25 -23.78 -31.56
CA ASP A 26 -35.73 -24.35 -32.81
C ASP A 26 -34.33 -23.86 -33.26
N CYS A 27 -33.61 -23.11 -32.41
CA CYS A 27 -32.23 -22.72 -32.67
C CYS A 27 -31.27 -23.85 -32.30
N LYS A 28 -30.35 -24.20 -33.21
CA LYS A 28 -29.30 -25.20 -32.99
C LYS A 28 -27.88 -24.61 -32.92
N GLU A 29 -27.77 -23.29 -32.85
CA GLU A 29 -26.47 -22.61 -32.75
C GLU A 29 -25.81 -22.90 -31.39
N HIS A 30 -24.50 -23.13 -31.40
CA HIS A 30 -23.70 -23.36 -30.21
C HIS A 30 -23.35 -22.05 -29.48
N ILE A 31 -23.32 -22.08 -28.15
CA ILE A 31 -22.92 -20.93 -27.32
C ILE A 31 -21.38 -20.85 -27.18
N VAL A 32 -20.71 -21.99 -27.23
CA VAL A 32 -19.26 -22.14 -27.21
C VAL A 32 -18.86 -23.03 -28.38
N ASP A 33 -17.87 -22.61 -29.16
CA ASP A 33 -17.35 -23.45 -30.26
C ASP A 33 -16.42 -24.57 -29.76
N GLU A 34 -16.01 -25.42 -30.70
CA GLU A 34 -15.08 -26.54 -30.45
C GLU A 34 -13.71 -26.09 -29.92
N SER A 35 -13.35 -24.81 -30.07
CA SER A 35 -12.10 -24.23 -29.57
C SER A 35 -12.20 -23.65 -28.15
N GLY A 36 -13.39 -23.67 -27.55
CA GLY A 36 -13.66 -23.06 -26.23
C GLY A 36 -13.85 -21.54 -26.28
N THR A 37 -14.15 -20.98 -27.46
CA THR A 37 -14.48 -19.56 -27.63
C THR A 37 -15.97 -19.34 -27.37
N VAL A 38 -16.31 -18.36 -26.53
CA VAL A 38 -17.70 -18.00 -26.21
C VAL A 38 -18.28 -17.15 -27.34
N ILE A 39 -19.24 -17.71 -28.07
CA ILE A 39 -19.94 -17.06 -29.20
C ILE A 39 -21.32 -16.55 -28.78
N GLY A 40 -21.95 -17.19 -27.79
CA GLY A 40 -23.24 -16.75 -27.25
C GLY A 40 -23.13 -15.67 -26.18
N GLU A 41 -24.27 -15.07 -25.85
CA GLU A 41 -24.41 -13.92 -24.97
C GLU A 41 -25.36 -14.23 -23.81
N ILE A 42 -25.03 -13.72 -22.62
CA ILE A 42 -25.90 -13.76 -21.46
C ILE A 42 -26.92 -12.62 -21.57
N CYS A 43 -28.19 -12.95 -21.72
CA CYS A 43 -29.28 -12.00 -21.91
C CYS A 43 -30.04 -11.80 -20.60
N HIS A 44 -30.54 -10.58 -20.37
CA HIS A 44 -31.42 -10.29 -19.25
C HIS A 44 -32.89 -10.40 -19.69
N ILE A 45 -33.71 -11.08 -18.89
CA ILE A 45 -35.16 -11.13 -19.09
C ILE A 45 -35.77 -9.76 -18.72
N GLU A 46 -35.52 -9.30 -17.50
CA GLU A 46 -35.75 -7.92 -17.05
C GLU A 46 -34.42 -7.16 -17.07
N ALA A 47 -34.37 -6.03 -17.78
CA ALA A 47 -33.13 -5.30 -18.01
C ALA A 47 -32.40 -4.91 -16.71
N ALA A 48 -31.07 -4.99 -16.76
CA ALA A 48 -30.20 -4.65 -15.65
C ALA A 48 -30.14 -3.15 -15.35
N GLU A 49 -30.41 -2.29 -16.35
CA GLU A 49 -30.24 -0.83 -16.27
C GLU A 49 -31.54 -0.09 -16.56
N ILE A 50 -31.70 1.09 -15.93
CA ILE A 50 -32.85 1.98 -16.14
C ILE A 50 -32.93 2.37 -17.61
N GLY A 51 -34.10 2.21 -18.22
CA GLY A 51 -34.32 2.48 -19.65
C GLY A 51 -34.02 1.30 -20.57
N GLY A 52 -33.51 0.17 -20.05
CA GLY A 52 -33.35 -1.06 -20.82
C GLY A 52 -34.66 -1.82 -21.04
N GLU A 53 -34.62 -2.82 -21.92
CA GLU A 53 -35.79 -3.61 -22.33
C GLU A 53 -36.44 -4.33 -21.14
N ARG A 54 -37.74 -4.09 -20.94
CA ARG A 54 -38.54 -4.70 -19.85
C ARG A 54 -37.95 -4.43 -18.46
N TYR A 55 -37.33 -3.26 -18.26
CA TYR A 55 -36.87 -2.83 -16.95
C TYR A 55 -38.04 -2.78 -15.95
N ASN A 56 -37.87 -3.44 -14.80
CA ASN A 56 -38.85 -3.51 -13.73
C ASN A 56 -38.35 -2.71 -12.51
N GLU A 57 -39.02 -1.60 -12.19
CA GLU A 57 -38.68 -0.69 -11.07
C GLU A 57 -38.73 -1.36 -9.70
N ASP A 58 -39.59 -2.37 -9.54
CA ASP A 58 -39.76 -3.10 -8.27
C ASP A 58 -38.71 -4.20 -8.05
N SER A 59 -37.85 -4.45 -9.04
CA SER A 59 -36.76 -5.45 -8.96
C SER A 59 -35.43 -4.84 -8.48
N ASN A 60 -34.57 -5.64 -7.86
CA ASN A 60 -33.26 -5.21 -7.37
C ASN A 60 -32.07 -5.78 -8.17
N ASP A 61 -30.88 -5.22 -7.98
CA ASP A 61 -29.65 -5.59 -8.70
C ASP A 61 -29.23 -7.06 -8.49
N GLU A 62 -29.57 -7.68 -7.34
CA GLU A 62 -29.31 -9.11 -7.08
C GLU A 62 -30.22 -10.01 -7.93
N TYR A 63 -31.52 -9.70 -7.98
CA TYR A 63 -32.45 -10.41 -8.85
C TYR A 63 -32.05 -10.28 -10.33
N ARG A 64 -31.61 -9.09 -10.75
CA ARG A 64 -31.24 -8.85 -12.16
C ARG A 64 -30.07 -9.70 -12.62
N ARG A 65 -29.11 -9.97 -11.72
CA ARG A 65 -27.96 -10.86 -11.96
C ARG A 65 -28.19 -12.32 -11.55
N SER A 66 -29.39 -12.66 -11.09
CA SER A 66 -29.73 -14.00 -10.60
C SER A 66 -29.91 -15.00 -11.75
N PHE A 67 -29.88 -16.29 -11.43
CA PHE A 67 -30.10 -17.34 -12.42
C PHE A 67 -31.48 -17.23 -13.07
N GLU A 68 -32.47 -16.80 -12.30
CA GLU A 68 -33.88 -16.70 -12.66
C GLU A 68 -34.14 -15.63 -13.72
N ASN A 69 -33.29 -14.59 -13.78
CA ASN A 69 -33.43 -13.46 -14.70
C ASN A 69 -32.48 -13.53 -15.91
N LEU A 70 -31.62 -14.54 -15.99
CA LEU A 70 -30.61 -14.67 -17.04
C LEU A 70 -30.90 -15.84 -17.98
N ILE A 71 -30.65 -15.65 -19.27
CA ILE A 71 -30.85 -16.67 -20.31
C ILE A 71 -29.72 -16.61 -21.35
N LEU A 72 -29.24 -17.75 -21.84
CA LEU A 72 -28.16 -17.83 -22.84
C LEU A 72 -28.72 -17.88 -24.26
N MET A 73 -28.30 -16.96 -25.14
CA MET A 73 -28.70 -16.94 -26.54
C MET A 73 -27.51 -16.68 -27.46
N CYS A 74 -27.61 -17.07 -28.74
CA CYS A 74 -26.67 -16.62 -29.75
C CYS A 74 -26.85 -15.13 -30.06
N SER A 75 -25.86 -14.48 -30.67
CA SER A 75 -25.90 -13.05 -30.95
C SER A 75 -27.08 -12.61 -31.82
N ASN A 76 -27.56 -13.48 -32.71
CA ASN A 76 -28.74 -13.21 -33.54
C ASN A 76 -30.01 -13.14 -32.71
N HIS A 77 -30.21 -14.12 -31.82
CA HIS A 77 -31.42 -14.19 -31.00
C HIS A 77 -31.41 -13.20 -29.84
N HIS A 78 -30.24 -12.89 -29.25
CA HIS A 78 -30.09 -11.80 -28.30
C HIS A 78 -30.66 -10.49 -28.87
N LYS A 79 -30.24 -10.10 -30.08
CA LYS A 79 -30.78 -8.90 -30.78
C LYS A 79 -32.26 -9.03 -31.13
N LYS A 80 -32.70 -10.20 -31.61
CA LYS A 80 -34.11 -10.44 -31.97
C LYS A 80 -35.05 -10.25 -30.77
N THR A 81 -34.61 -10.66 -29.58
CA THR A 81 -35.41 -10.59 -28.35
C THR A 81 -35.48 -9.21 -27.69
N ASN A 82 -34.79 -8.21 -28.26
CA ASN A 82 -34.91 -6.82 -27.80
C ASN A 82 -36.26 -6.19 -28.18
N ASN A 83 -37.01 -6.76 -29.12
CA ASN A 83 -38.38 -6.32 -29.39
C ASN A 83 -39.30 -6.66 -28.19
N THR A 84 -39.59 -5.66 -27.37
CA THR A 84 -40.35 -5.79 -26.11
C THR A 84 -41.83 -6.09 -26.30
N GLU A 85 -42.41 -5.72 -27.44
CA GLU A 85 -43.81 -6.00 -27.79
C GLU A 85 -44.02 -7.49 -28.09
N LYS A 86 -43.07 -8.11 -28.81
CA LYS A 86 -43.13 -9.53 -29.20
C LYS A 86 -42.57 -10.47 -28.13
N TYR A 87 -41.56 -10.04 -27.38
CA TYR A 87 -40.90 -10.86 -26.36
C TYR A 87 -41.06 -10.20 -24.99
N THR A 88 -42.24 -10.40 -24.41
CA THR A 88 -42.54 -9.93 -23.04
C THR A 88 -41.81 -10.77 -21.99
N THR A 89 -41.71 -10.28 -20.76
CA THR A 89 -41.10 -11.00 -19.63
C THR A 89 -41.66 -12.43 -19.45
N PRO A 90 -42.99 -12.67 -19.49
CA PRO A 90 -43.54 -14.02 -19.44
C PRO A 90 -43.08 -14.93 -20.58
N ILE A 91 -42.98 -14.41 -21.81
CA ILE A 91 -42.54 -15.18 -22.98
C ILE A 91 -41.08 -15.62 -22.82
N LEU A 92 -40.19 -14.72 -22.41
CA LEU A 92 -38.78 -15.06 -22.21
C LEU A 92 -38.56 -16.04 -21.04
N ARG A 93 -39.36 -15.94 -19.97
CA ARG A 93 -39.36 -16.93 -18.89
C ARG A 93 -39.81 -18.30 -19.40
N GLN A 94 -40.84 -18.35 -20.25
CA GLN A 94 -41.28 -19.61 -20.84
C GLN A 94 -40.19 -20.22 -21.74
N ILE A 95 -39.54 -19.42 -22.59
CA ILE A 95 -38.43 -19.86 -23.44
C ILE A 95 -37.28 -20.43 -22.59
N LYS A 96 -36.94 -19.78 -21.47
CA LYS A 96 -35.92 -20.28 -20.52
C LYS A 96 -36.30 -21.66 -19.98
N VAL A 97 -37.52 -21.79 -19.44
CA VAL A 97 -38.02 -23.04 -18.84
C VAL A 97 -38.05 -24.18 -19.85
N ASP A 98 -38.56 -23.92 -21.06
CA ASP A 98 -38.63 -24.93 -22.13
C ASP A 98 -37.24 -25.41 -22.56
N HIS A 99 -36.28 -24.48 -22.64
CA HIS A 99 -34.89 -24.79 -22.98
C HIS A 99 -34.19 -25.62 -21.89
N GLU A 100 -34.34 -25.22 -20.63
CA GLU A 100 -33.74 -25.93 -19.50
C GLU A 100 -34.32 -27.34 -19.34
N ASN A 101 -35.63 -27.50 -19.55
CA ASN A 101 -36.29 -28.81 -19.55
C ASN A 101 -35.79 -29.71 -20.68
N ARG A 102 -35.56 -29.16 -21.88
CA ARG A 102 -35.02 -29.91 -23.03
C ARG A 102 -33.60 -30.43 -22.75
N ASN A 103 -32.81 -29.67 -22.00
CA ASN A 103 -31.40 -29.95 -21.75
C ASN A 103 -31.12 -30.52 -20.35
N ASN A 104 -32.16 -30.91 -19.60
CA ASN A 104 -32.04 -31.38 -18.22
C ASN A 104 -31.19 -32.67 -18.05
N GLN A 105 -30.90 -33.38 -19.15
CA GLN A 105 -30.02 -34.56 -19.19
C GLN A 105 -28.64 -34.29 -19.84
N SER A 106 -28.36 -33.04 -20.23
CA SER A 106 -27.08 -32.67 -20.83
C SER A 106 -25.95 -32.66 -19.79
N GLN A 107 -24.78 -33.17 -20.16
CA GLN A 107 -23.56 -33.17 -19.33
C GLN A 107 -22.57 -32.06 -19.72
N TYR A 108 -23.03 -30.99 -20.35
CA TYR A 108 -22.12 -29.91 -20.74
C TYR A 108 -21.55 -29.19 -19.51
N ASP A 109 -20.25 -29.28 -19.29
CA ASP A 109 -19.53 -28.57 -18.23
C ASP A 109 -18.60 -27.52 -18.85
N ALA A 110 -18.91 -26.24 -18.60
CA ALA A 110 -18.08 -25.14 -19.07
C ALA A 110 -16.85 -24.98 -18.17
N SER A 111 -15.67 -24.85 -18.78
CA SER A 111 -14.45 -24.52 -18.04
C SER A 111 -14.55 -23.16 -17.35
N ASP A 112 -13.80 -22.96 -16.27
CA ASP A 112 -13.81 -21.68 -15.56
C ASP A 112 -13.35 -20.52 -16.46
N ASP A 113 -12.50 -20.78 -17.46
CA ASP A 113 -12.10 -19.81 -18.48
C ASP A 113 -13.27 -19.38 -19.38
N VAL A 114 -14.11 -20.32 -19.80
CA VAL A 114 -15.33 -20.05 -20.59
C VAL A 114 -16.31 -19.22 -19.75
N VAL A 115 -16.50 -19.58 -18.48
CA VAL A 115 -17.36 -18.85 -17.54
C VAL A 115 -16.87 -17.42 -17.35
N ASN A 116 -15.57 -17.23 -17.11
CA ASN A 116 -14.97 -15.90 -16.92
C ASN A 116 -15.06 -15.06 -18.20
N LYS A 117 -14.79 -15.64 -19.37
CA LYS A 117 -14.95 -14.95 -20.68
C LYS A 117 -16.39 -14.54 -20.93
N ALA A 118 -17.38 -15.37 -20.62
CA ALA A 118 -18.79 -15.03 -20.78
C ALA A 118 -19.22 -13.86 -19.87
N ILE A 119 -18.72 -13.83 -18.63
CA ILE A 119 -18.93 -12.70 -17.71
C ILE A 119 -18.28 -11.43 -18.27
N LEU A 120 -17.03 -11.52 -18.75
CA LEU A 120 -16.33 -10.39 -19.35
C LEU A 120 -17.07 -9.87 -20.58
N ASN A 121 -17.50 -10.72 -21.51
CA ASN A 121 -18.26 -10.33 -22.70
C ASN A 121 -19.54 -9.57 -22.33
N LEU A 122 -20.28 -10.05 -21.32
CA LEU A 122 -21.48 -9.37 -20.81
C LEU A 122 -21.16 -7.98 -20.24
N MET A 123 -20.05 -7.86 -19.51
CA MET A 123 -19.62 -6.58 -18.94
C MET A 123 -19.07 -5.62 -20.01
N GLU A 124 -18.45 -6.14 -21.07
CA GLU A 124 -17.91 -5.37 -22.20
C GLU A 124 -18.96 -4.85 -23.18
N GLN A 125 -20.12 -5.51 -23.31
CA GLN A 125 -21.28 -4.99 -24.07
C GLN A 125 -21.68 -3.56 -23.65
N LYS A 126 -21.31 -3.13 -22.43
CA LYS A 126 -21.48 -1.77 -21.92
C LYS A 126 -20.76 -0.71 -22.76
N ASN A 127 -19.69 -1.05 -23.46
CA ASN A 127 -18.83 -0.09 -24.17
C ASN A 127 -19.23 0.14 -25.65
N LYS A 128 -20.22 -0.59 -26.19
CA LYS A 128 -20.64 -0.46 -27.60
C LYS A 128 -22.02 0.15 -27.82
N ASN A 129 -22.90 0.17 -26.81
CA ASN A 129 -24.26 0.74 -26.95
C ASN A 129 -24.35 2.25 -26.71
N SER A 130 -23.22 2.95 -26.55
CA SER A 130 -23.15 4.41 -26.62
C SER A 130 -22.80 4.85 -28.04
N GLY A 131 -23.77 4.81 -28.95
CA GLY A 131 -23.56 5.36 -30.30
C GLY A 131 -24.53 4.85 -31.35
N GLU A 132 -25.75 5.38 -31.34
CA GLU A 132 -26.52 5.72 -32.55
C GLU A 132 -27.71 6.60 -32.15
N GLY A 133 -27.38 7.82 -31.73
CA GLY A 133 -28.34 8.91 -31.54
C GLY A 133 -27.90 10.05 -32.44
N THR A 134 -28.51 10.13 -33.61
CA THR A 134 -28.39 11.23 -34.58
C THR A 134 -28.51 12.58 -33.88
N GLN A 135 -27.58 13.48 -34.21
CA GLN A 135 -27.58 14.87 -33.79
C GLN A 135 -28.91 15.53 -34.16
N PHE A 136 -29.67 15.97 -33.15
CA PHE A 136 -30.66 17.02 -33.30
C PHE A 136 -30.27 18.20 -32.40
N ASN A 137 -29.71 19.22 -33.05
CA ASN A 137 -29.79 20.60 -32.56
C ASN A 137 -31.27 20.98 -32.46
N ASN A 138 -31.67 21.62 -31.37
CA ASN A 138 -32.75 22.60 -31.43
C ASN A 138 -32.55 23.68 -30.36
N GLN A 139 -32.33 24.89 -30.86
CA GLN A 139 -32.70 26.12 -30.19
C GLN A 139 -34.23 26.21 -30.06
N ALA A 140 -34.64 26.96 -29.03
CA ALA A 140 -35.91 27.67 -28.86
C ALA A 140 -37.09 27.00 -28.12
N ASN A 141 -37.65 27.85 -27.26
CA ASN A 141 -38.99 27.90 -26.68
C ASN A 141 -39.28 27.22 -25.33
N THR A 142 -39.21 28.07 -24.30
CA THR A 142 -40.22 28.29 -23.25
C THR A 142 -41.48 27.43 -23.34
N GLN A 143 -41.79 26.72 -22.25
CA GLN A 143 -43.07 26.86 -21.56
C GLN A 143 -43.01 26.28 -20.12
N ASN A 144 -43.40 27.11 -19.16
CA ASN A 144 -43.76 26.74 -17.80
C ASN A 144 -45.07 25.94 -17.82
N ILE A 145 -45.11 24.80 -17.13
CA ILE A 145 -46.33 24.32 -16.47
C ILE A 145 -45.93 23.72 -15.12
N GLY A 146 -46.24 24.46 -14.06
CA GLY A 146 -46.39 23.89 -12.73
C GLY A 146 -47.78 23.27 -12.59
N SER A 147 -47.86 22.13 -11.94
CA SER A 147 -49.05 21.74 -11.18
C SER A 147 -48.63 20.83 -10.02
N GLN A 148 -48.98 21.29 -8.82
CA GLN A 148 -48.83 20.62 -7.54
C GLN A 148 -49.86 19.50 -7.42
N ILE A 149 -49.48 18.34 -6.88
CA ILE A 149 -50.35 17.59 -5.95
C ILE A 149 -49.44 17.05 -4.84
N GLY A 150 -49.68 17.51 -3.62
CA GLY A 150 -49.02 17.00 -2.42
C GLY A 150 -49.62 15.66 -2.01
N VAL A 151 -48.79 14.81 -1.42
CA VAL A 151 -49.24 13.66 -0.63
C VAL A 151 -48.58 13.75 0.74
N GLN A 152 -49.43 13.84 1.75
CA GLN A 152 -49.08 13.81 3.17
C GLN A 152 -48.49 12.45 3.51
N ASN A 153 -47.35 12.44 4.21
CA ASN A 153 -46.81 11.23 4.82
C ASN A 153 -47.71 10.80 5.98
N VAL A 154 -48.42 9.69 5.81
CA VAL A 154 -49.01 8.93 6.91
C VAL A 154 -47.92 8.00 7.43
N PHE A 155 -47.47 8.26 8.66
CA PHE A 155 -46.73 7.28 9.46
C PHE A 155 -47.67 6.12 9.77
N ASN A 156 -47.38 4.94 9.23
CA ASN A 156 -47.76 3.68 9.84
C ASN A 156 -46.48 2.88 10.05
N GLY A 157 -46.11 2.74 11.33
CA GLY A 157 -45.08 1.79 11.72
C GLY A 157 -45.63 0.38 11.60
N GLU A 158 -44.81 -0.53 11.07
CA GLU A 158 -44.83 -1.93 11.45
C GLU A 158 -43.52 -2.62 11.05
N LYS A 159 -42.87 -3.17 12.08
CA LYS A 159 -41.90 -4.28 12.14
C LYS A 159 -40.55 -4.14 11.41
N ASP A 160 -39.53 -3.92 12.25
CA ASP A 160 -38.12 -4.24 12.00
C ASP A 160 -37.94 -5.73 11.68
N ASP A 161 -38.05 -6.11 10.41
CA ASP A 161 -37.41 -7.33 9.92
C ASP A 161 -36.01 -6.95 9.41
N GLU A 162 -34.97 -7.47 10.07
CA GLU A 162 -33.56 -7.27 9.73
C GLU A 162 -33.30 -7.66 8.27
N ILE A 163 -33.19 -6.67 7.37
CA ILE A 163 -32.64 -6.87 6.04
C ILE A 163 -31.14 -7.14 6.23
N LYS A 164 -30.76 -8.42 6.36
CA LYS A 164 -29.36 -8.84 6.29
C LYS A 164 -28.86 -8.69 4.86
N PHE A 165 -28.17 -7.59 4.60
CA PHE A 165 -27.41 -7.40 3.37
C PHE A 165 -26.19 -8.34 3.38
N ASP A 166 -26.10 -9.25 2.40
CA ASP A 166 -24.96 -10.15 2.22
C ASP A 166 -23.66 -9.33 2.08
N GLY A 167 -22.70 -9.52 3.01
CA GLY A 167 -21.42 -8.80 3.03
C GLY A 167 -21.41 -7.41 3.69
N ALA A 168 -22.54 -6.91 4.22
CA ALA A 168 -22.55 -5.67 4.97
C ALA A 168 -21.84 -5.81 6.33
N ARG A 169 -21.20 -4.73 6.79
CA ARG A 169 -20.58 -4.69 8.11
C ARG A 169 -21.65 -4.88 9.19
N THR A 170 -21.35 -5.69 10.21
CA THR A 170 -22.20 -5.81 11.40
C THR A 170 -22.27 -4.47 12.13
N VAL A 171 -23.47 -3.90 12.22
CA VAL A 171 -23.73 -2.61 12.87
C VAL A 171 -24.06 -2.83 14.35
N ILE A 172 -23.39 -2.10 15.23
CA ILE A 172 -23.70 -2.14 16.67
C ILE A 172 -24.92 -1.24 16.93
N LYS A 173 -26.09 -1.87 17.09
CA LYS A 173 -27.39 -1.19 17.24
C LYS A 173 -27.41 -0.13 18.35
N SER A 174 -26.80 -0.42 19.51
CA SER A 174 -26.76 0.51 20.65
C SER A 174 -25.99 1.79 20.34
N LEU A 175 -24.85 1.68 19.65
CA LEU A 175 -24.05 2.83 19.23
C LEU A 175 -24.76 3.62 18.13
N LYS A 176 -25.34 2.94 17.14
CA LYS A 176 -26.15 3.59 16.10
C LYS A 176 -27.28 4.44 16.69
N GLN A 177 -28.06 3.88 17.61
CA GLN A 177 -29.12 4.62 18.30
C GLN A 177 -28.59 5.85 19.05
N LYS A 178 -27.38 5.77 19.61
CA LYS A 178 -26.72 6.89 20.27
C LYS A 178 -26.32 7.97 19.26
N ILE A 179 -25.71 7.59 18.15
CA ILE A 179 -25.35 8.47 17.03
C ILE A 179 -26.58 9.15 16.44
N ASP A 180 -27.67 8.40 16.22
CA ASP A 180 -28.91 8.94 15.66
C ASP A 180 -29.60 9.94 16.58
N LYS A 181 -29.44 9.82 17.91
CA LYS A 181 -29.94 10.79 18.90
C LYS A 181 -29.08 12.04 19.04
N LEU A 182 -27.76 11.90 18.87
CA LEU A 182 -26.80 12.97 19.12
C LEU A 182 -26.38 13.73 17.86
N LYS A 183 -26.71 13.24 16.67
CA LYS A 183 -26.37 13.94 15.42
C LYS A 183 -27.18 15.23 15.31
N GLU A 184 -26.47 16.33 15.17
CA GLU A 184 -27.04 17.65 14.91
C GLU A 184 -26.72 18.08 13.48
N LYS A 185 -27.54 18.98 12.91
CA LYS A 185 -27.24 19.55 11.59
C LYS A 185 -26.02 20.45 11.73
N ALA A 186 -25.02 20.25 10.87
CA ALA A 186 -23.83 21.10 10.89
C ALA A 186 -24.14 22.51 10.40
N SER A 187 -23.38 23.49 10.89
CA SER A 187 -23.39 24.83 10.30
C SER A 187 -22.85 24.79 8.86
N PRO A 188 -23.28 25.69 7.95
CA PRO A 188 -22.81 25.73 6.57
C PRO A 188 -21.28 25.64 6.43
N PRO A 189 -20.75 24.88 5.46
CA PRO A 189 -21.48 24.08 4.46
C PRO A 189 -22.19 22.84 5.06
N GLU A 190 -23.46 22.65 4.72
CA GLU A 190 -24.29 21.55 5.25
C GLU A 190 -24.13 20.23 4.47
N GLU A 191 -23.48 20.29 3.30
CA GLU A 191 -23.29 19.17 2.40
C GLU A 191 -21.89 19.18 1.80
N ASP A 192 -21.36 18.00 1.52
CA ASP A 192 -20.10 17.81 0.80
C ASP A 192 -20.16 16.51 -0.02
N VAL A 193 -19.32 16.41 -1.05
CA VAL A 193 -19.31 15.26 -1.96
C VAL A 193 -18.14 14.35 -1.60
N ILE A 194 -18.44 13.09 -1.27
CA ILE A 194 -17.43 12.10 -0.88
C ILE A 194 -17.19 11.05 -1.94
N ASP A 195 -16.03 10.39 -1.89
CA ASP A 195 -15.66 9.34 -2.86
C ASP A 195 -16.27 7.97 -2.52
N TYR A 196 -17.57 7.99 -2.24
CA TYR A 196 -18.35 6.80 -1.94
C TYR A 196 -19.08 6.32 -3.20
N LYS A 197 -18.76 5.11 -3.65
CA LYS A 197 -19.33 4.50 -4.87
C LYS A 197 -19.15 5.42 -6.10
N ASN A 198 -20.24 6.03 -6.58
CA ASN A 198 -20.23 6.95 -7.73
C ASN A 198 -20.58 8.38 -7.32
N ASP A 199 -20.69 8.68 -6.03
CA ASP A 199 -21.21 9.96 -5.55
C ASP A 199 -20.32 11.14 -5.98
N LEU A 200 -19.00 10.94 -6.06
CA LEU A 200 -18.06 11.94 -6.59
C LEU A 200 -18.21 12.16 -8.11
N ILE A 201 -18.47 11.10 -8.87
CA ILE A 201 -18.67 11.16 -10.34
C ILE A 201 -20.01 11.82 -10.68
N VAL A 202 -21.06 11.49 -9.95
CA VAL A 202 -22.42 12.04 -10.16
C VAL A 202 -22.69 13.30 -9.35
N LYS A 203 -21.67 13.81 -8.63
CA LYS A 203 -21.74 14.97 -7.73
C LYS A 203 -22.91 14.91 -6.74
N ARG A 204 -23.18 13.73 -6.17
CA ARG A 204 -24.24 13.55 -5.18
C ARG A 204 -23.77 14.10 -3.83
N PRO A 205 -24.44 15.13 -3.28
CA PRO A 205 -24.07 15.67 -1.98
C PRO A 205 -24.44 14.69 -0.85
N SER A 206 -23.56 14.61 0.14
CA SER A 206 -23.79 13.94 1.42
C SER A 206 -23.93 14.97 2.53
N LYS A 207 -24.93 14.78 3.39
CA LYS A 207 -25.19 15.69 4.52
C LYS A 207 -24.09 15.62 5.57
N ILE A 208 -23.71 16.78 6.07
CA ILE A 208 -22.76 16.94 7.16
C ILE A 208 -23.54 17.08 8.48
N TYR A 209 -23.10 16.34 9.48
CA TYR A 209 -23.61 16.36 10.83
C TYR A 209 -22.53 16.78 11.81
N GLU A 210 -22.92 17.36 12.93
CA GLU A 210 -22.04 17.58 14.08
C GLU A 210 -22.35 16.51 15.13
N ILE A 211 -21.30 15.85 15.62
CA ILE A 211 -21.41 14.79 16.62
C ILE A 211 -20.36 15.03 17.72
N PRO A 212 -20.71 14.87 19.00
CA PRO A 212 -19.75 14.96 20.09
C PRO A 212 -18.55 14.02 19.88
N VAL A 213 -17.34 14.57 19.97
CA VAL A 213 -16.09 13.87 19.65
C VAL A 213 -15.91 12.62 20.52
N LYS A 214 -16.36 12.69 21.79
CA LYS A 214 -16.30 11.60 22.77
C LYS A 214 -17.10 10.35 22.36
N GLU A 215 -18.07 10.52 21.45
CA GLU A 215 -18.97 9.45 20.99
C GLU A 215 -18.48 8.74 19.74
N LEU A 216 -17.51 9.34 19.06
CA LEU A 216 -16.83 8.73 17.93
C LEU A 216 -15.80 7.71 18.44
N LYS A 217 -15.59 6.64 17.68
CA LYS A 217 -14.63 5.58 18.02
C LYS A 217 -13.56 5.44 16.94
N PHE A 218 -12.32 5.19 17.38
CA PHE A 218 -11.21 4.81 16.51
C PHE A 218 -11.40 3.38 16.02
N ARG A 219 -11.01 3.12 14.77
CA ARG A 219 -10.91 1.78 14.20
C ARG A 219 -9.51 1.22 14.40
N LYS A 220 -9.41 -0.04 14.85
CA LYS A 220 -8.15 -0.79 14.92
C LYS A 220 -7.59 -1.16 13.55
N GLU A 221 -8.48 -1.32 12.57
CA GLU A 221 -8.15 -1.61 11.17
C GLU A 221 -7.63 -0.38 10.39
N ASN A 222 -7.40 0.74 11.07
CA ASN A 222 -6.90 1.96 10.46
C ASN A 222 -5.47 1.74 9.95
N GLY A 223 -5.26 2.02 8.65
CA GLY A 223 -3.97 1.83 8.00
C GLY A 223 -2.80 2.59 8.62
N ARG A 224 -3.05 3.64 9.42
CA ARG A 224 -1.98 4.45 10.07
C ARG A 224 -1.31 3.77 11.27
N ILE A 225 -1.99 2.87 11.95
CA ILE A 225 -1.52 2.27 13.22
C ILE A 225 -1.44 0.74 13.13
N LYS A 226 -1.38 0.22 11.91
CA LYS A 226 -1.55 -1.20 11.63
C LYS A 226 -0.42 -2.04 12.21
N ALA A 227 0.83 -1.60 12.02
CA ALA A 227 2.00 -2.26 12.60
C ALA A 227 1.91 -2.30 14.14
N GLU A 228 1.47 -1.20 14.77
CA GLU A 228 1.32 -1.08 16.22
C GLU A 228 0.23 -2.00 16.75
N VAL A 229 -0.94 -2.02 16.10
CA VAL A 229 -2.08 -2.88 16.47
C VAL A 229 -1.73 -4.36 16.31
N GLU A 230 -1.19 -4.79 15.16
CA GLU A 230 -0.81 -6.19 14.93
C GLU A 230 0.23 -6.67 15.96
N SER A 231 1.21 -5.81 16.26
CA SER A 231 2.25 -6.14 17.25
C SER A 231 1.68 -6.22 18.67
N HIS A 232 0.77 -5.32 19.03
CA HIS A 232 0.12 -5.33 20.34
C HIS A 232 -0.77 -6.57 20.50
N GLU A 233 -1.59 -6.89 19.50
CA GLU A 233 -2.48 -8.06 19.54
C GLU A 233 -1.70 -9.38 19.62
N LYS A 234 -0.49 -9.42 19.04
CA LYS A 234 0.41 -10.56 19.14
C LYS A 234 0.93 -10.80 20.55
N ILE A 235 1.17 -9.74 21.33
CA ILE A 235 1.74 -9.83 22.68
C ILE A 235 0.65 -9.95 23.75
N HIS A 236 -0.41 -9.15 23.65
CA HIS A 236 -1.41 -8.99 24.72
C HIS A 236 -2.78 -9.60 24.37
N GLY A 237 -2.96 -10.13 23.16
CA GLY A 237 -4.24 -10.66 22.68
C GLY A 237 -5.09 -9.63 21.93
N LYS A 238 -6.20 -10.10 21.35
CA LYS A 238 -7.06 -9.29 20.46
C LYS A 238 -7.66 -8.08 21.17
N LEU A 239 -7.62 -6.92 20.50
CA LEU A 239 -8.19 -5.68 21.00
C LEU A 239 -9.69 -5.60 20.72
N ASN A 240 -10.44 -5.11 21.70
CA ASN A 240 -11.88 -4.87 21.62
C ASN A 240 -12.17 -3.37 21.54
N GLU A 241 -12.56 -2.88 20.36
CA GLU A 241 -12.75 -1.45 20.09
C GLU A 241 -13.88 -0.80 20.90
N LEU A 242 -14.71 -1.59 21.58
CA LEU A 242 -15.76 -1.09 22.44
C LEU A 242 -15.25 -0.60 23.79
N GLU A 243 -14.12 -1.15 24.27
CA GLU A 243 -13.55 -0.86 25.58
C GLU A 243 -12.84 0.49 25.62
N HIS A 244 -12.95 1.18 26.76
CA HIS A 244 -12.33 2.49 26.96
C HIS A 244 -10.80 2.41 26.89
N ASP A 245 -10.20 1.40 27.52
CA ASP A 245 -8.75 1.19 27.53
C ASP A 245 -8.21 0.95 26.12
N THR A 246 -8.94 0.17 25.31
CA THR A 246 -8.58 -0.04 23.90
C THR A 246 -8.62 1.27 23.11
N GLN A 247 -9.66 2.11 23.30
CA GLN A 247 -9.75 3.41 22.62
C GLN A 247 -8.61 4.36 23.02
N ASN A 248 -8.22 4.36 24.30
CA ASN A 248 -7.07 5.14 24.78
C ASN A 248 -5.75 4.62 24.18
N LEU A 249 -5.58 3.30 24.10
CA LEU A 249 -4.41 2.70 23.47
C LEU A 249 -4.29 3.05 21.98
N LEU A 250 -5.39 2.96 21.22
CA LEU A 250 -5.41 3.35 19.80
C LEU A 250 -5.10 4.85 19.62
N ARG A 251 -5.60 5.69 20.52
CA ARG A 251 -5.27 7.13 20.57
C ARG A 251 -3.79 7.36 20.79
N ASP A 252 -3.17 6.62 21.71
CA ASP A 252 -1.74 6.73 22.01
C ASP A 252 -0.87 6.29 20.82
N PHE A 253 -1.27 5.25 20.09
CA PHE A 253 -0.60 4.84 18.85
C PHE A 253 -0.66 5.95 17.79
N LEU A 254 -1.82 6.61 17.64
CA LEU A 254 -1.97 7.74 16.73
C LEU A 254 -1.16 8.97 17.15
N SER A 255 -1.07 9.24 18.45
CA SER A 255 -0.37 10.41 19.00
C SER A 255 1.14 10.30 18.83
N LYS A 256 1.69 9.09 18.97
CA LYS A 256 3.11 8.80 18.74
C LYS A 256 3.48 8.81 17.24
N ASN A 257 2.48 8.72 16.37
CA ASN A 257 2.68 8.69 14.93
C ASN A 257 2.73 10.13 14.36
N ASP A 258 3.92 10.54 13.90
CA ASP A 258 4.20 11.83 13.25
C ASP A 258 3.92 13.08 14.13
N PRO A 259 4.75 13.34 15.16
CA PRO A 259 4.55 14.46 16.09
C PRO A 259 4.64 15.82 15.40
N GLU A 260 5.47 15.98 14.37
CA GLU A 260 5.60 17.25 13.65
C GLU A 260 4.30 17.62 12.91
N LYS A 261 3.72 16.68 12.15
CA LYS A 261 2.42 16.94 11.49
C LYS A 261 1.27 17.04 12.47
N LYS A 262 1.38 16.39 13.64
CA LYS A 262 0.40 16.54 14.71
C LYS A 262 0.33 18.00 15.14
N GLU A 263 1.49 18.62 15.41
CA GLU A 263 1.56 20.02 15.80
C GLU A 263 1.04 20.95 14.70
N VAL A 264 1.41 20.71 13.44
CA VAL A 264 0.89 21.50 12.30
C VAL A 264 -0.64 21.43 12.23
N LEU A 265 -1.20 20.22 12.30
CA LEU A 265 -2.66 20.04 12.25
C LEU A 265 -3.35 20.63 13.50
N LYS A 266 -2.72 20.55 14.68
CA LYS A 266 -3.21 21.16 15.92
C LYS A 266 -3.32 22.68 15.78
N GLN A 267 -2.30 23.34 15.25
CA GLN A 267 -2.35 24.78 14.98
C GLN A 267 -3.41 25.13 13.93
N GLN A 268 -3.55 24.33 12.87
CA GLN A 268 -4.59 24.56 11.86
C GLN A 268 -6.00 24.49 12.45
N ILE A 269 -6.28 23.50 13.29
CA ILE A 269 -7.58 23.36 13.96
C ILE A 269 -7.81 24.51 14.96
N LYS A 270 -6.79 24.94 15.71
CA LYS A 270 -6.89 26.12 16.59
C LYS A 270 -7.25 27.40 15.83
N HIS A 271 -6.69 27.61 14.65
CA HIS A 271 -6.87 28.85 13.88
C HIS A 271 -8.12 28.86 12.99
N LYS A 272 -8.39 27.75 12.29
CA LYS A 272 -9.42 27.68 11.24
C LYS A 272 -10.54 26.69 11.52
N GLY A 273 -10.46 25.94 12.62
CA GLY A 273 -11.37 24.84 12.90
C GLY A 273 -11.21 23.69 11.91
N GLN A 274 -12.21 22.81 11.87
CA GLN A 274 -12.25 21.67 10.96
C GLN A 274 -12.69 22.11 9.55
N LEU A 275 -11.79 22.02 8.57
CA LEU A 275 -12.06 22.45 7.18
C LEU A 275 -12.91 21.48 6.35
N GLN A 276 -12.66 20.18 6.50
CA GLN A 276 -13.37 19.12 5.78
C GLN A 276 -14.12 18.24 6.79
N PRO A 277 -15.26 17.62 6.44
CA PRO A 277 -15.89 16.62 7.30
C PRO A 277 -15.03 15.35 7.42
N ALA A 278 -15.27 14.55 8.45
CA ALA A 278 -14.76 13.18 8.54
C ALA A 278 -15.84 12.17 8.15
N ILE A 279 -15.46 11.00 7.66
CA ILE A 279 -16.39 9.94 7.25
C ILE A 279 -16.45 8.92 8.36
N ILE A 280 -17.67 8.61 8.80
CA ILE A 280 -17.94 7.60 9.82
C ILE A 280 -18.94 6.57 9.32
N THR A 281 -18.88 5.40 9.93
CA THR A 281 -19.95 4.40 9.87
C THR A 281 -21.17 4.88 10.66
N CYS A 282 -22.34 4.30 10.39
CA CYS A 282 -23.60 4.66 11.07
C CYS A 282 -23.61 4.40 12.59
N ASP A 283 -22.68 3.62 13.12
CA ASP A 283 -22.50 3.35 14.55
C ASP A 283 -21.23 4.01 15.13
N GLY A 284 -20.71 5.05 14.47
CA GLY A 284 -19.75 5.99 15.08
C GLY A 284 -18.27 5.67 14.91
N PHE A 285 -17.90 4.65 14.13
CA PHE A 285 -16.49 4.35 13.86
C PHE A 285 -15.93 5.20 12.72
N LEU A 286 -14.77 5.81 12.96
CA LEU A 286 -14.06 6.67 12.00
C LEU A 286 -13.39 5.89 10.87
N ILE A 287 -13.75 6.20 9.63
CA ILE A 287 -13.08 5.70 8.43
C ILE A 287 -11.90 6.59 8.08
N ASN A 288 -12.09 7.92 8.14
CA ASN A 288 -11.00 8.89 8.05
C ASN A 288 -11.06 9.86 9.25
N GLY A 289 -10.13 10.83 9.30
CA GLY A 289 -10.19 11.88 10.32
C GLY A 289 -9.77 11.45 11.74
N ASN A 290 -9.19 10.27 11.92
CA ASN A 290 -8.66 9.79 13.21
C ASN A 290 -7.73 10.79 13.92
N ARG A 291 -6.80 11.43 13.19
CA ARG A 291 -5.92 12.48 13.76
C ARG A 291 -6.68 13.74 14.17
N ARG A 292 -7.73 14.12 13.42
CA ARG A 292 -8.56 15.29 13.74
C ARG A 292 -9.33 15.04 15.03
N LYS A 293 -9.95 13.85 15.20
CA LYS A 293 -10.57 13.45 16.46
C LYS A 293 -9.59 13.53 17.62
N MET A 294 -8.43 12.89 17.49
CA MET A 294 -7.40 12.88 18.55
C MET A 294 -7.01 14.30 18.97
N ILE A 295 -6.79 15.20 18.01
CA ILE A 295 -6.43 16.60 18.28
C ILE A 295 -7.60 17.36 18.91
N LEU A 296 -8.83 17.14 18.46
CA LEU A 296 -10.02 17.77 19.07
C LEU A 296 -10.19 17.35 20.53
N GLU A 297 -9.98 16.07 20.87
CA GLU A 297 -9.98 15.58 22.25
C GLU A 297 -8.90 16.26 23.09
N GLU A 298 -7.66 16.32 22.58
CA GLU A 298 -6.54 16.99 23.25
C GLU A 298 -6.80 18.49 23.47
N LEU A 299 -7.38 19.17 22.47
CA LEU A 299 -7.75 20.59 22.58
C LEU A 299 -8.89 20.82 23.57
N LEU A 300 -9.85 19.90 23.67
CA LEU A 300 -10.95 19.97 24.62
C LEU A 300 -10.44 19.80 26.06
N GLU A 301 -9.47 18.90 26.27
CA GLU A 301 -8.80 18.70 27.56
C GLU A 301 -7.94 19.93 27.94
N GLU A 302 -7.17 20.48 26.99
CA GLU A 302 -6.26 21.62 27.23
C GLU A 302 -6.98 22.95 27.47
N ASN A 303 -8.13 23.19 26.83
CA ASN A 303 -8.82 24.49 26.86
C ASN A 303 -10.06 24.48 27.77
N HIS A 304 -10.04 23.73 28.87
CA HIS A 304 -11.13 23.69 29.86
C HIS A 304 -12.52 23.36 29.28
N GLN A 305 -12.59 22.38 28.37
CA GLN A 305 -13.83 21.96 27.71
C GLN A 305 -14.50 23.04 26.86
N ASP A 306 -13.70 23.84 26.15
CA ASP A 306 -14.22 24.82 25.20
C ASP A 306 -15.12 24.16 24.13
N SER A 307 -16.38 24.63 24.07
CA SER A 307 -17.46 24.11 23.21
C SER A 307 -17.09 24.00 21.72
N ARG A 308 -16.17 24.83 21.23
CA ARG A 308 -15.66 24.78 19.84
C ARG A 308 -14.88 23.52 19.49
N TYR A 309 -14.48 22.70 20.46
CA TYR A 309 -13.82 21.42 20.24
C TYR A 309 -14.67 20.22 20.69
N GLU A 310 -15.90 20.46 21.15
CA GLU A 310 -16.78 19.40 21.67
C GLU A 310 -17.32 18.51 20.54
N ASN A 311 -17.63 19.13 19.40
CA ASN A 311 -18.23 18.46 18.25
C ASN A 311 -17.27 18.34 17.07
N MET A 312 -17.43 17.25 16.32
CA MET A 312 -16.73 16.99 15.07
C MET A 312 -17.71 16.97 13.91
N ARG A 313 -17.35 17.61 12.80
CA ARG A 313 -18.13 17.59 11.56
C ARG A 313 -17.90 16.27 10.84
N VAL A 314 -18.97 15.53 10.55
CA VAL A 314 -18.91 14.19 9.97
C VAL A 314 -19.97 13.94 8.89
N ILE A 315 -19.68 12.98 8.01
CA ILE A 315 -20.61 12.38 7.07
C ILE A 315 -20.81 10.93 7.51
N ILE A 316 -22.08 10.55 7.63
CA ILE A 316 -22.49 9.23 8.11
C ILE A 316 -22.81 8.35 6.91
N LEU A 317 -22.07 7.25 6.75
CA LEU A 317 -22.35 6.28 5.70
C LEU A 317 -23.57 5.40 6.04
N PRO A 318 -24.26 4.85 5.02
CA PRO A 318 -25.45 4.02 5.25
C PRO A 318 -25.13 2.67 5.90
N GLU A 319 -26.15 1.98 6.41
CA GLU A 319 -25.99 0.70 7.12
C GLU A 319 -25.51 -0.45 6.24
N ASN A 320 -25.82 -0.40 4.94
CA ASN A 320 -25.47 -1.43 3.97
C ASN A 320 -24.03 -1.29 3.42
N VAL A 321 -23.16 -0.57 4.13
CA VAL A 321 -21.75 -0.43 3.77
C VAL A 321 -21.01 -1.73 4.02
N THR A 322 -20.31 -2.19 2.99
CA THR A 322 -19.46 -3.38 3.07
C THR A 322 -18.07 -3.03 3.62
N LEU A 323 -17.35 -4.02 4.15
CA LEU A 323 -15.94 -3.83 4.54
C LEU A 323 -15.07 -3.41 3.35
N PHE A 324 -15.39 -3.91 2.15
CA PHE A 324 -14.73 -3.53 0.91
C PHE A 324 -14.94 -2.04 0.57
N ASP A 325 -16.16 -1.53 0.74
CA ASP A 325 -16.45 -0.10 0.54
C ASP A 325 -15.61 0.77 1.49
N ILE A 326 -15.52 0.38 2.77
CA ILE A 326 -14.70 1.09 3.77
C ILE A 326 -13.24 1.14 3.33
N LYS A 327 -12.68 0.00 2.93
CA LYS A 327 -11.28 -0.10 2.46
C LYS A 327 -11.02 0.73 1.21
N ARG A 328 -11.96 0.75 0.27
CA ARG A 328 -11.85 1.55 -0.96
C ARG A 328 -11.89 3.05 -0.65
N ILE A 329 -12.83 3.51 0.18
CA ILE A 329 -12.87 4.90 0.66
C ILE A 329 -11.56 5.24 1.36
N GLU A 330 -11.13 4.41 2.31
CA GLU A 330 -9.89 4.63 3.06
C GLU A 330 -8.68 4.73 2.12
N ASN A 331 -8.52 3.82 1.15
CA ASN A 331 -7.46 3.88 0.16
C ASN A 331 -7.48 5.17 -0.69
N ARG A 332 -8.66 5.61 -1.15
CA ARG A 332 -8.80 6.83 -1.97
C ARG A 332 -8.43 8.09 -1.19
N TYR A 333 -8.94 8.24 0.02
CA TYR A 333 -8.60 9.39 0.88
C TYR A 333 -7.12 9.40 1.26
N GLN A 334 -6.49 8.22 1.43
CA GLN A 334 -5.04 8.11 1.63
C GLN A 334 -4.22 8.61 0.43
N LEU A 335 -4.75 8.50 -0.78
CA LEU A 335 -4.08 8.90 -2.03
C LEU A 335 -4.32 10.37 -2.38
N GLN A 336 -5.45 10.95 -1.94
CA GLN A 336 -5.85 12.34 -2.20
C GLN A 336 -5.19 13.36 -1.26
N ASP A 337 -4.87 13.00 -0.02
CA ASP A 337 -4.17 13.91 0.89
C ASP A 337 -2.75 14.19 0.35
N ASP A 338 -2.45 15.47 0.07
CA ASP A 338 -1.10 15.97 -0.30
C ASP A 338 -0.01 15.61 0.73
N GLY A 339 -0.41 15.10 1.90
CA GLY A 339 0.42 14.38 2.86
C GLY A 339 0.90 13.02 2.37
N LYS A 340 1.45 12.93 1.15
CA LYS A 340 2.10 11.72 0.60
C LYS A 340 3.02 11.07 1.66
N SER A 341 3.73 11.88 2.43
CA SER A 341 4.63 11.45 3.49
C SER A 341 3.98 10.77 4.72
N GLU A 342 2.66 10.77 4.91
CA GLU A 342 2.00 10.23 6.13
C GLU A 342 1.76 8.71 6.13
N TYR A 343 1.48 8.14 4.96
CA TYR A 343 1.25 6.70 4.82
C TYR A 343 2.48 5.96 4.29
N HIS A 344 3.59 6.65 4.00
CA HIS A 344 4.76 6.01 3.44
C HIS A 344 5.40 4.98 4.38
N GLY A 345 5.75 3.83 3.81
CA GLY A 345 6.58 2.84 4.48
C GLY A 345 5.86 1.51 4.73
N LEU A 346 6.11 0.94 5.91
CA LEU A 346 5.63 -0.38 6.31
C LEU A 346 4.10 -0.44 6.44
N ASN A 347 3.47 0.58 7.03
CA ASN A 347 2.03 0.61 7.25
C ASN A 347 1.23 0.60 5.93
N ARG A 348 1.71 1.28 4.88
CA ARG A 348 1.16 1.14 3.53
C ARG A 348 1.35 -0.26 2.97
N ALA A 349 2.53 -0.86 3.13
CA ALA A 349 2.78 -2.22 2.66
C ALA A 349 1.82 -3.24 3.34
N LEU A 350 1.62 -3.13 4.65
CA LEU A 350 0.65 -3.95 5.41
C LEU A 350 -0.78 -3.73 4.91
N THR A 351 -1.17 -2.47 4.70
CA THR A 351 -2.50 -2.11 4.18
C THR A 351 -2.74 -2.72 2.79
N LEU A 352 -1.77 -2.58 1.86
CA LEU A 352 -1.85 -3.16 0.53
C LEU A 352 -1.98 -4.69 0.57
N ARG A 353 -1.17 -5.36 1.40
CA ARG A 353 -1.19 -6.83 1.55
C ARG A 353 -2.52 -7.33 2.08
N ASP A 354 -3.10 -6.66 3.07
CA ASP A 354 -4.38 -7.08 3.64
C ASP A 354 -5.57 -6.75 2.76
N ASN A 355 -5.50 -5.68 1.98
CA ASN A 355 -6.46 -5.45 0.90
C ASN A 355 -6.42 -6.59 -0.12
N ILE A 356 -5.23 -7.06 -0.51
CA ILE A 356 -5.09 -8.19 -1.44
C ILE A 356 -5.70 -9.47 -0.87
N LYS A 357 -5.48 -9.77 0.43
CA LYS A 357 -6.10 -10.93 1.10
C LYS A 357 -7.63 -10.89 1.08
N ASP A 358 -8.20 -9.70 1.12
CA ASP A 358 -9.65 -9.48 1.10
C ASP A 358 -10.20 -9.26 -0.32
N ASN A 359 -9.54 -9.82 -1.34
CA ASN A 359 -9.92 -9.73 -2.75
C ASN A 359 -9.92 -8.32 -3.38
N TYR A 360 -9.34 -7.33 -2.70
CA TYR A 360 -9.08 -6.01 -3.28
C TYR A 360 -7.71 -5.99 -3.95
N THR A 361 -7.70 -6.36 -5.23
CA THR A 361 -6.45 -6.55 -6.00
C THR A 361 -5.57 -5.30 -6.01
N LEU A 362 -4.25 -5.49 -6.14
CA LEU A 362 -3.29 -4.38 -6.20
C LEU A 362 -3.59 -3.43 -7.37
N LEU A 363 -3.96 -3.98 -8.53
CA LEU A 363 -4.32 -3.18 -9.71
C LEU A 363 -5.56 -2.32 -9.45
N ALA A 364 -6.59 -2.86 -8.78
CA ALA A 364 -7.76 -2.08 -8.40
C ALA A 364 -7.40 -0.96 -7.41
N GLN A 365 -6.55 -1.25 -6.42
CA GLN A 365 -6.03 -0.25 -5.48
C GLN A 365 -5.25 0.89 -6.15
N ILE A 366 -4.47 0.58 -7.19
CA ILE A 366 -3.70 1.56 -7.97
C ILE A 366 -4.62 2.42 -8.84
N LYS A 367 -5.65 1.83 -9.47
CA LYS A 367 -6.62 2.55 -10.31
C LYS A 367 -7.47 3.56 -9.53
N ASP A 368 -7.60 3.38 -8.21
CA ASP A 368 -8.25 4.37 -7.36
C ASP A 368 -7.42 5.66 -7.18
N ASP A 369 -6.14 5.66 -7.54
CA ASP A 369 -5.34 6.89 -7.63
C ASP A 369 -5.67 7.63 -8.94
N PRO A 370 -6.14 8.90 -8.88
CA PRO A 370 -6.39 9.69 -10.06
C PRO A 370 -5.19 9.78 -11.02
N GLN A 371 -3.95 9.73 -10.50
CA GLN A 371 -2.71 9.78 -11.31
C GLN A 371 -2.56 8.58 -12.25
N TYR A 372 -3.17 7.44 -11.92
CA TYR A 372 -3.03 6.19 -12.68
C TYR A 372 -4.34 5.74 -13.34
N SER A 373 -5.45 6.42 -13.09
CA SER A 373 -6.80 6.04 -13.55
C SER A 373 -6.93 5.91 -15.08
N ASP A 374 -6.28 6.80 -15.85
CA ASP A 374 -6.34 6.85 -17.32
C ASP A 374 -5.19 6.13 -18.03
N LYS A 375 -4.36 5.37 -17.29
CA LYS A 375 -3.18 4.71 -17.85
C LYS A 375 -3.54 3.46 -18.68
N SER A 376 -2.77 3.24 -19.75
CA SER A 376 -2.93 2.05 -20.59
C SER A 376 -2.61 0.76 -19.82
N ALA A 377 -3.09 -0.39 -20.29
CA ALA A 377 -2.86 -1.68 -19.65
C ALA A 377 -1.36 -2.00 -19.42
N LYS A 378 -0.49 -1.66 -20.39
CA LYS A 378 0.97 -1.86 -20.27
C LYS A 378 1.62 -0.93 -19.25
N GLU A 379 1.17 0.33 -19.18
CA GLU A 379 1.65 1.27 -18.16
C GLU A 379 1.22 0.82 -16.77
N LEU A 380 -0.03 0.38 -16.61
CA LEU A 380 -0.56 -0.14 -15.36
C LEU A 380 0.20 -1.38 -14.87
N GLU A 381 0.57 -2.30 -15.76
CA GLU A 381 1.39 -3.46 -15.41
C GLU A 381 2.78 -3.05 -14.89
N SER A 382 3.40 -2.05 -15.53
CA SER A 382 4.68 -1.49 -15.09
C SER A 382 4.56 -0.80 -13.72
N ILE A 383 3.49 -0.04 -13.50
CA ILE A 383 3.19 0.62 -12.22
C ILE A 383 2.95 -0.44 -11.14
N GLU A 384 2.13 -1.46 -11.41
CA GLU A 384 1.87 -2.56 -10.48
C GLU A 384 3.18 -3.25 -10.07
N LYS A 385 4.06 -3.53 -11.03
CA LYS A 385 5.38 -4.10 -10.76
C LYS A 385 6.24 -3.20 -9.87
N ASN A 386 6.20 -1.88 -10.08
CA ASN A 386 6.89 -0.92 -9.23
C ASN A 386 6.32 -0.89 -7.81
N PHE A 387 5.00 -0.90 -7.65
CA PHE A 387 4.34 -1.00 -6.34
C PHE A 387 4.70 -2.30 -5.61
N LYS A 388 4.72 -3.44 -6.32
CA LYS A 388 5.20 -4.73 -5.76
C LYS A 388 6.64 -4.59 -5.26
N LYS A 389 7.53 -4.02 -6.07
CA LYS A 389 8.95 -3.80 -5.72
C LYS A 389 9.13 -2.84 -4.54
N GLU A 390 8.27 -1.85 -4.42
CA GLU A 390 8.38 -0.81 -3.41
C GLU A 390 7.80 -1.21 -2.05
N TYR A 391 6.74 -2.01 -2.04
CA TYR A 391 5.98 -2.31 -0.81
C TYR A 391 5.90 -3.80 -0.49
N LEU A 392 5.47 -4.65 -1.42
CA LEU A 392 5.20 -6.07 -1.13
C LEU A 392 6.49 -6.90 -1.01
N LEU A 393 7.41 -6.79 -1.97
CA LEU A 393 8.67 -7.54 -1.92
C LEU A 393 9.56 -7.17 -0.71
N PRO A 394 9.63 -5.91 -0.27
CA PRO A 394 10.31 -5.57 0.99
C PRO A 394 9.59 -6.11 2.21
N LEU A 395 8.25 -6.15 2.20
CA LEU A 395 7.46 -6.72 3.28
C LEU A 395 7.68 -8.23 3.43
N ASP A 396 7.82 -8.98 2.33
CA ASP A 396 8.19 -10.40 2.40
C ASP A 396 9.56 -10.61 3.08
N CYS A 397 10.51 -9.70 2.84
CA CYS A 397 11.82 -9.73 3.49
C CYS A 397 11.70 -9.40 4.99
N VAL A 398 10.79 -8.48 5.36
CA VAL A 398 10.46 -8.19 6.76
C VAL A 398 9.85 -9.41 7.45
N ASP A 399 8.94 -10.13 6.80
CA ASP A 399 8.35 -11.35 7.37
C ASP A 399 9.43 -12.40 7.66
N ARG A 400 10.36 -12.64 6.72
CA ARG A 400 11.50 -13.54 6.92
C ARG A 400 12.42 -13.06 8.04
N TYR A 401 12.71 -11.76 8.10
CA TYR A 401 13.50 -11.16 9.17
C TYR A 401 12.86 -11.39 10.55
N LEU A 402 11.57 -11.10 10.67
CA LEU A 402 10.83 -11.27 11.91
C LEU A 402 10.83 -12.76 12.31
N LYS A 403 10.64 -13.67 11.36
CA LYS A 403 10.74 -15.11 11.59
C LYS A 403 12.12 -15.54 12.08
N THR A 404 13.21 -15.05 11.47
CA THR A 404 14.59 -15.38 11.88
C THR A 404 14.86 -15.03 13.35
N PHE A 405 14.23 -13.98 13.87
CA PHE A 405 14.38 -13.55 15.27
C PHE A 405 13.19 -13.94 16.17
N ASN A 406 12.30 -14.84 15.73
CA ASN A 406 11.11 -15.30 16.47
C ASN A 406 10.15 -14.16 16.88
N ARG A 407 9.94 -13.21 15.97
CA ARG A 407 9.15 -11.97 16.15
C ARG A 407 8.03 -11.84 15.12
N GLU A 408 7.52 -12.95 14.59
CA GLU A 408 6.44 -12.95 13.59
C GLU A 408 5.24 -12.12 14.06
N GLY A 409 4.85 -11.11 13.26
CA GLY A 409 3.75 -10.18 13.58
C GLY A 409 4.18 -8.91 14.34
N LEU A 410 5.42 -8.80 14.82
CA LEU A 410 5.92 -7.62 15.56
C LEU A 410 6.48 -6.54 14.62
N TYR A 411 5.63 -6.04 13.71
CA TYR A 411 5.99 -5.05 12.69
C TYR A 411 6.40 -3.69 13.27
N ASN A 412 5.93 -3.33 14.46
CA ASN A 412 6.33 -2.08 15.14
C ASN A 412 7.83 -2.01 15.43
N THR A 413 8.54 -3.15 15.46
CA THR A 413 10.00 -3.20 15.62
C THR A 413 10.77 -2.72 14.37
N ILE A 414 10.06 -2.52 13.26
CA ILE A 414 10.60 -2.12 11.95
C ILE A 414 10.27 -0.66 11.63
N SER A 415 9.04 -0.21 11.90
CA SER A 415 8.59 1.16 11.60
C SER A 415 8.42 1.96 12.89
N GLU A 416 9.34 2.87 13.17
CA GLU A 416 9.13 3.92 14.17
C GLU A 416 8.93 5.24 13.42
N SER A 417 7.65 5.53 13.11
CA SER A 417 7.14 6.83 12.65
C SER A 417 7.70 7.37 11.31
N THR A 418 6.94 8.25 10.68
CA THR A 418 7.41 9.13 9.59
C THR A 418 8.46 10.09 10.13
N GLY A 419 9.68 9.55 10.21
CA GLY A 419 10.76 10.13 11.01
C GLY A 419 11.80 9.11 11.46
N ASP A 420 11.72 7.83 11.03
CA ASP A 420 12.76 6.82 11.26
C ASP A 420 14.12 7.33 10.73
N LYS A 421 14.84 8.07 11.57
CA LYS A 421 16.18 8.61 11.31
C LYS A 421 17.18 7.48 11.05
N GLU A 422 16.84 6.24 11.45
CA GLU A 422 17.66 5.03 11.36
C GLU A 422 17.43 4.26 10.05
N GLY A 423 16.29 4.47 9.37
CA GLY A 423 16.04 4.05 7.98
C GLY A 423 15.89 2.53 7.80
N ARG A 424 15.33 1.82 8.78
CA ARG A 424 15.24 0.35 8.79
C ARG A 424 14.33 -0.17 7.67
N TRP A 425 13.18 0.48 7.43
CA TRP A 425 12.34 0.17 6.27
C TRP A 425 13.09 0.39 4.94
N GLN A 426 13.85 1.49 4.83
CA GLN A 426 14.65 1.75 3.62
C GLN A 426 15.72 0.68 3.40
N ALA A 427 16.33 0.16 4.48
CA ALA A 427 17.26 -0.96 4.41
C ALA A 427 16.58 -2.24 3.87
N PHE A 428 15.31 -2.50 4.24
CA PHE A 428 14.54 -3.61 3.66
C PHE A 428 14.20 -3.38 2.17
N LYS A 429 13.89 -2.16 1.75
CA LYS A 429 13.71 -1.85 0.32
C LYS A 429 14.98 -2.13 -0.48
N ASP A 430 16.12 -1.65 0.03
CA ASP A 430 17.43 -1.82 -0.58
C ASP A 430 17.85 -3.30 -0.63
N TYR A 431 17.66 -4.02 0.48
CA TYR A 431 17.93 -5.45 0.57
C TYR A 431 17.01 -6.28 -0.33
N SER A 432 15.71 -5.99 -0.35
CA SER A 432 14.73 -6.69 -1.19
C SER A 432 15.08 -6.55 -2.67
N ASN A 433 15.47 -5.34 -3.10
CA ASN A 433 15.95 -5.13 -4.46
C ASN A 433 17.19 -5.99 -4.74
N PHE A 434 18.15 -6.08 -3.82
CA PHE A 434 19.30 -6.97 -3.97
C PHE A 434 18.88 -8.45 -4.03
N TYR A 435 18.04 -8.91 -3.10
CA TYR A 435 17.55 -10.28 -2.99
C TYR A 435 16.90 -10.75 -4.30
N TYR A 436 15.88 -10.03 -4.76
CA TYR A 436 15.10 -10.44 -5.94
C TYR A 436 15.82 -10.21 -7.27
N THR A 437 16.73 -9.23 -7.38
CA THR A 437 17.47 -9.00 -8.64
C THR A 437 18.78 -9.78 -8.73
N THR A 438 19.26 -10.34 -7.61
CA THR A 438 20.60 -10.93 -7.52
C THR A 438 20.58 -12.33 -6.94
N LEU A 439 20.10 -12.52 -5.71
CA LEU A 439 20.13 -13.83 -5.05
C LEU A 439 19.13 -14.83 -5.68
N MET A 440 17.96 -14.33 -6.08
CA MET A 440 16.92 -15.14 -6.73
C MET A 440 17.12 -15.31 -8.25
N VAL A 441 18.09 -14.61 -8.85
CA VAL A 441 18.37 -14.71 -10.29
C VAL A 441 19.63 -15.55 -10.50
N PRO A 442 19.53 -16.79 -11.02
CA PRO A 442 20.66 -17.72 -11.12
C PRO A 442 21.88 -17.13 -11.85
N ALA A 443 21.65 -16.46 -12.98
CA ALA A 443 22.71 -15.84 -13.76
C ALA A 443 23.43 -14.69 -13.01
N ALA A 444 22.71 -13.91 -12.21
CA ALA A 444 23.30 -12.83 -11.42
C ALA A 444 24.07 -13.38 -10.22
N ARG A 445 23.54 -14.43 -9.58
CA ARG A 445 24.16 -15.13 -8.46
C ARG A 445 25.48 -15.81 -8.86
N GLN A 446 25.50 -16.49 -10.01
CA GLN A 446 26.69 -17.13 -10.56
C GLN A 446 27.82 -16.13 -10.85
N LYS A 447 27.49 -14.93 -11.36
CA LYS A 447 28.48 -13.85 -11.58
C LYS A 447 29.18 -13.38 -10.30
N LEU A 448 28.55 -13.55 -9.13
CA LEU A 448 29.13 -13.22 -7.83
C LEU A 448 29.81 -14.42 -7.16
N GLY A 449 29.79 -15.59 -7.78
CA GLY A 449 30.31 -16.83 -7.18
C GLY A 449 29.56 -17.20 -5.89
N ILE A 450 28.25 -16.97 -5.84
CA ILE A 450 27.39 -17.33 -4.71
C ILE A 450 26.67 -18.64 -5.03
N SER A 451 26.78 -19.62 -4.15
CA SER A 451 26.05 -20.89 -4.22
C SER A 451 24.65 -20.75 -3.59
N GLU A 452 23.75 -21.70 -3.89
CA GLU A 452 22.39 -21.69 -3.35
C GLU A 452 22.36 -21.83 -1.82
N ASN A 453 23.27 -22.65 -1.27
CA ASN A 453 23.41 -22.88 0.16
C ASN A 453 23.91 -21.63 0.91
N GLU A 454 24.60 -20.71 0.24
CA GLU A 454 25.06 -19.45 0.83
C GLU A 454 23.95 -18.40 0.96
N ILE A 455 22.81 -18.55 0.26
CA ILE A 455 21.74 -17.52 0.23
C ILE A 455 21.20 -17.27 1.64
N GLY A 456 20.89 -18.33 2.39
CA GLY A 456 20.38 -18.22 3.76
C GLY A 456 21.39 -17.58 4.71
N HIS A 457 22.68 -17.89 4.56
CA HIS A 457 23.74 -17.28 5.37
C HIS A 457 23.96 -15.81 5.02
N ILE A 458 23.88 -15.43 3.75
CA ILE A 458 23.95 -14.02 3.33
C ILE A 458 22.76 -13.24 3.88
N GLU A 459 21.55 -13.82 3.81
CA GLU A 459 20.35 -13.21 4.37
C GLU A 459 20.46 -13.02 5.89
N ASP A 460 20.85 -14.05 6.64
CA ASP A 460 21.04 -13.97 8.09
C ASP A 460 22.10 -12.93 8.48
N ALA A 461 23.23 -12.89 7.79
CA ALA A 461 24.27 -11.88 8.00
C ALA A 461 23.72 -10.46 7.78
N ILE A 462 23.00 -10.22 6.68
CA ILE A 462 22.43 -8.91 6.37
C ILE A 462 21.33 -8.54 7.38
N PHE A 463 20.49 -9.49 7.79
CA PHE A 463 19.48 -9.29 8.82
C PHE A 463 20.09 -8.88 10.16
N LYS A 464 21.21 -9.49 10.57
CA LYS A 464 21.97 -9.08 11.77
C LYS A 464 22.52 -7.66 11.64
N VAL A 465 22.99 -7.27 10.44
CA VAL A 465 23.43 -5.89 10.15
C VAL A 465 22.25 -4.92 10.24
N ILE A 466 21.09 -5.26 9.67
CA ILE A 466 19.86 -4.46 9.74
C ILE A 466 19.36 -4.34 11.19
N ARG A 467 19.38 -5.43 11.96
CA ARG A 467 18.97 -5.47 13.37
C ARG A 467 19.79 -4.52 14.23
N LYS A 468 21.10 -4.39 13.96
CA LYS A 468 22.00 -3.55 14.75
C LYS A 468 21.62 -2.06 14.73
N ARG A 469 20.85 -1.59 13.72
CA ARG A 469 20.36 -0.20 13.54
C ARG A 469 21.44 0.89 13.38
N LYS A 470 22.43 0.95 14.28
CA LYS A 470 23.55 1.91 14.27
C LYS A 470 24.90 1.21 14.21
N LEU A 471 25.79 1.74 13.37
CA LEU A 471 27.17 1.27 13.32
C LEU A 471 27.99 2.16 14.26
N ASP A 472 28.07 1.79 15.55
CA ASP A 472 28.55 2.64 16.65
C ASP A 472 30.00 3.15 16.52
N SER A 473 30.20 4.19 15.71
CA SER A 473 31.04 5.37 15.90
C SER A 473 30.86 6.31 14.68
N GLN A 474 30.95 7.63 14.88
CA GLN A 474 30.94 8.59 13.76
C GLN A 474 32.00 8.26 12.69
N GLU A 475 33.08 7.56 13.07
CA GLU A 475 34.13 7.13 12.16
C GLU A 475 33.71 5.94 11.31
N ILE A 476 33.02 4.94 11.88
CA ILE A 476 32.54 3.77 11.13
C ILE A 476 31.42 4.19 10.17
N GLU A 477 30.51 5.06 10.59
CA GLU A 477 29.46 5.57 9.71
C GLU A 477 30.01 6.46 8.59
N LYS A 478 31.09 7.21 8.81
CA LYS A 478 31.79 7.94 7.74
C LYS A 478 32.35 7.00 6.68
N VAL A 479 32.77 5.79 7.07
CA VAL A 479 33.45 4.82 6.21
C VAL A 479 32.46 3.89 5.49
N LEU A 480 31.52 3.30 6.23
CA LEU A 480 30.54 2.34 5.70
C LEU A 480 29.22 2.99 5.25
N GLY A 481 28.98 4.25 5.65
CA GLY A 481 27.68 4.88 5.53
C GLY A 481 26.68 4.38 6.58
N LYS A 482 25.43 4.83 6.46
CA LYS A 482 24.31 4.27 7.23
C LYS A 482 24.03 2.82 6.83
N VAL A 483 23.34 2.07 7.68
CA VAL A 483 22.95 0.66 7.42
C VAL A 483 22.30 0.49 6.04
N HIS A 484 21.30 1.33 5.71
CA HIS A 484 20.63 1.25 4.40
C HIS A 484 21.63 1.45 3.23
N SER A 485 22.60 2.36 3.37
CA SER A 485 23.64 2.59 2.36
C SER A 485 24.49 1.33 2.14
N PHE A 486 24.87 0.62 3.21
CA PHE A 486 25.62 -0.63 3.10
C PHE A 486 24.82 -1.72 2.37
N VAL A 487 23.53 -1.88 2.71
CA VAL A 487 22.67 -2.92 2.10
C VAL A 487 22.16 -2.60 0.70
N ARG A 488 22.54 -1.46 0.13
CA ARG A 488 22.23 -1.13 -1.27
C ARG A 488 22.76 -2.21 -2.21
N PRO A 489 22.02 -2.57 -3.28
CA PRO A 489 22.40 -3.64 -4.19
C PRO A 489 23.81 -3.49 -4.77
N ASN A 490 24.21 -2.29 -5.19
CA ASN A 490 25.53 -2.06 -5.77
C ASN A 490 26.65 -2.27 -4.75
N ASN A 491 26.43 -1.86 -3.50
CA ASN A 491 27.40 -2.01 -2.42
C ASN A 491 27.52 -3.49 -2.01
N LEU A 492 26.41 -4.18 -1.76
CA LEU A 492 26.43 -5.61 -1.48
C LEU A 492 27.10 -6.43 -2.60
N LYS A 493 26.80 -6.13 -3.87
CA LYS A 493 27.48 -6.75 -5.02
C LYS A 493 28.99 -6.50 -4.99
N LYS A 494 29.43 -5.28 -4.68
CA LYS A 494 30.85 -4.92 -4.57
C LYS A 494 31.56 -5.77 -3.51
N TYR A 495 30.96 -5.94 -2.33
CA TYR A 495 31.54 -6.77 -1.27
C TYR A 495 31.51 -8.26 -1.61
N LEU A 496 30.36 -8.78 -2.04
CA LEU A 496 30.17 -10.21 -2.27
C LEU A 496 30.92 -10.73 -3.50
N SER A 497 31.24 -9.86 -4.47
CA SER A 497 32.07 -10.23 -5.63
C SER A 497 33.53 -10.55 -5.28
N ARG A 498 34.00 -10.17 -4.08
CA ARG A 498 35.37 -10.43 -3.62
C ARG A 498 35.34 -11.61 -2.63
N PRO A 499 36.00 -12.75 -2.92
CA PRO A 499 35.92 -13.95 -2.08
C PRO A 499 36.29 -13.70 -0.60
N GLU A 500 37.36 -12.95 -0.35
CA GLU A 500 37.80 -12.59 1.00
C GLU A 500 36.79 -11.69 1.75
N ALA A 501 36.20 -10.70 1.07
CA ALA A 501 35.19 -9.85 1.69
C ALA A 501 33.88 -10.61 1.92
N LYS A 502 33.49 -11.48 0.98
CA LYS A 502 32.35 -12.39 1.12
C LYS A 502 32.49 -13.28 2.34
N LYS A 503 33.68 -13.87 2.57
CA LYS A 503 33.96 -14.69 3.75
C LYS A 503 33.68 -13.94 5.05
N TYR A 504 34.15 -12.70 5.18
CA TYR A 504 33.86 -11.89 6.38
C TYR A 504 32.37 -11.59 6.55
N ILE A 505 31.63 -11.33 5.46
CA ILE A 505 30.17 -11.14 5.55
C ILE A 505 29.49 -12.43 6.03
N LEU A 506 29.85 -13.59 5.46
CA LEU A 506 29.29 -14.88 5.87
C LEU A 506 29.62 -15.22 7.33
N SER A 507 30.80 -14.85 7.81
CA SER A 507 31.17 -15.00 9.22
C SER A 507 30.24 -14.26 10.19
N ILE A 508 29.55 -13.19 9.75
CA ILE A 508 28.53 -12.54 10.60
C ILE A 508 27.38 -13.50 10.89
N ALA A 509 26.99 -14.35 9.95
CA ALA A 509 25.93 -15.33 10.17
C ALA A 509 26.34 -16.40 11.18
N THR A 510 27.60 -16.85 11.16
CA THR A 510 28.10 -17.92 12.03
C THR A 510 28.53 -17.43 13.41
N ASP A 511 29.18 -16.27 13.48
CA ASP A 511 29.91 -15.84 14.68
C ASP A 511 29.05 -14.99 15.61
N VAL A 512 27.96 -14.40 15.08
CA VAL A 512 27.10 -13.49 15.84
C VAL A 512 25.84 -14.25 16.29
N PRO A 513 25.56 -14.30 17.61
CA PRO A 513 24.37 -14.98 18.11
C PRO A 513 23.09 -14.28 17.65
N ASN A 514 22.04 -15.07 17.40
CA ASN A 514 20.74 -14.55 16.98
C ASN A 514 19.99 -13.83 18.09
N ASP A 515 20.37 -13.95 19.36
CA ASP A 515 19.72 -13.22 20.44
C ASP A 515 20.61 -13.14 21.70
N ILE A 516 20.18 -12.33 22.68
CA ILE A 516 20.76 -12.34 24.04
C ILE A 516 20.12 -13.44 24.89
N LYS A 517 20.76 -13.78 26.03
CA LYS A 517 20.22 -14.77 26.97
C LYS A 517 18.90 -14.29 27.55
N ASP A 518 17.98 -15.21 27.83
CA ASP A 518 16.65 -14.85 28.36
C ASP A 518 16.72 -14.14 29.72
N SER A 519 17.73 -14.45 30.54
CA SER A 519 18.02 -13.72 31.78
C SER A 519 18.28 -12.23 31.56
N ASP A 520 18.86 -11.85 30.42
CA ASP A 520 19.27 -10.47 30.11
C ASP A 520 18.12 -9.65 29.49
N LYS A 521 17.04 -10.35 29.09
CA LYS A 521 15.80 -9.76 28.58
C LYS A 521 14.88 -9.28 29.70
N ILE A 522 15.09 -9.74 30.93
CA ILE A 522 14.29 -9.38 32.09
C ILE A 522 15.03 -8.28 32.86
N ASP A 523 14.30 -7.24 33.28
CA ASP A 523 14.87 -6.18 34.12
C ASP A 523 14.98 -6.61 35.60
N LYS A 524 15.48 -5.71 36.45
CA LYS A 524 15.64 -5.98 37.89
C LYS A 524 14.32 -6.20 38.64
N ASN A 525 13.19 -5.83 38.03
CA ASN A 525 11.85 -5.92 38.61
C ASN A 525 11.07 -7.14 38.09
N GLY A 526 11.70 -8.02 37.30
CA GLY A 526 11.04 -9.19 36.72
C GLY A 526 10.21 -8.88 35.47
N VAL A 527 10.28 -7.66 34.92
CA VAL A 527 9.54 -7.25 33.73
C VAL A 527 10.40 -7.49 32.49
N ARG A 528 9.82 -8.12 31.46
CA ARG A 528 10.49 -8.33 30.18
C ARG A 528 10.67 -6.98 29.46
N ALA A 529 11.92 -6.66 29.11
CA ALA A 529 12.28 -5.48 28.34
C ALA A 529 11.60 -5.50 26.96
N SER A 530 11.34 -4.32 26.42
CA SER A 530 10.79 -4.17 25.07
C SER A 530 11.75 -4.73 24.01
N GLU A 531 11.23 -5.12 22.85
CA GLU A 531 12.07 -5.65 21.76
C GLU A 531 13.13 -4.66 21.28
N ARG A 532 12.89 -3.35 21.45
CA ARG A 532 13.85 -2.29 21.18
C ARG A 532 15.01 -2.30 22.17
N GLU A 533 14.72 -2.37 23.46
CA GLU A 533 15.75 -2.45 24.51
C GLU A 533 16.56 -3.76 24.37
N ILE A 534 15.89 -4.84 23.96
CA ILE A 534 16.56 -6.12 23.63
C ILE A 534 17.50 -5.92 22.43
N ASP A 535 17.07 -5.25 21.35
CA ASP A 535 17.92 -4.96 20.19
C ASP A 535 19.10 -4.06 20.55
N GLU A 536 18.93 -3.07 21.42
CA GLU A 536 19.99 -2.19 21.91
C GLU A 536 21.00 -2.96 22.78
N LYS A 537 20.52 -3.79 23.72
CA LYS A 537 21.37 -4.68 24.53
C LYS A 537 22.13 -5.68 23.64
N TRP A 538 21.46 -6.28 22.67
CA TRP A 538 22.06 -7.20 21.71
C TRP A 538 23.13 -6.49 20.87
N GLY A 539 22.84 -5.31 20.32
CA GLY A 539 23.78 -4.56 19.49
C GLY A 539 25.01 -4.02 20.24
N ASN A 540 24.85 -3.72 21.54
CA ASN A 540 25.92 -3.25 22.43
C ASN A 540 26.73 -4.38 23.08
N ASN A 541 26.26 -5.63 22.99
CA ASN A 541 27.01 -6.79 23.45
C ASN A 541 28.37 -6.85 22.74
N LYS A 542 29.45 -7.03 23.50
CA LYS A 542 30.82 -7.02 22.99
C LYS A 542 31.02 -8.02 21.83
N THR A 543 30.52 -9.24 21.96
CA THR A 543 30.63 -10.29 20.94
C THR A 543 29.89 -9.91 19.66
N VAL A 544 28.68 -9.36 19.78
CA VAL A 544 27.89 -8.90 18.62
C VAL A 544 28.56 -7.70 17.95
N LYS A 545 29.03 -6.73 18.74
CA LYS A 545 29.70 -5.54 18.22
C LYS A 545 30.98 -5.90 17.47
N GLU A 546 31.83 -6.74 18.06
CA GLU A 546 33.07 -7.21 17.43
C GLU A 546 32.79 -8.10 16.21
N GLY A 547 31.79 -8.99 16.30
CA GLY A 547 31.42 -9.90 15.22
C GLY A 547 30.79 -9.19 14.02
N VAL A 548 29.88 -8.24 14.23
CA VAL A 548 29.25 -7.47 13.15
C VAL A 548 30.23 -6.42 12.61
N LEU A 549 30.66 -5.47 13.45
CA LEU A 549 31.47 -4.34 12.99
C LEU A 549 32.87 -4.77 12.56
N GLY A 550 33.49 -5.69 13.29
CA GLY A 550 34.84 -6.17 12.97
C GLY A 550 34.87 -6.86 11.61
N ASN A 551 33.89 -7.71 11.31
CA ASN A 551 33.80 -8.36 10.01
C ASN A 551 33.43 -7.39 8.88
N LEU A 552 32.53 -6.43 9.13
CA LEU A 552 32.23 -5.36 8.16
C LEU A 552 33.47 -4.50 7.84
N MET A 553 34.28 -4.14 8.85
CA MET A 553 35.52 -3.39 8.65
C MET A 553 36.57 -4.19 7.89
N LYS A 554 36.70 -5.50 8.16
CA LYS A 554 37.58 -6.39 7.39
C LYS A 554 37.13 -6.47 5.93
N ALA A 555 35.83 -6.63 5.67
CA ALA A 555 35.27 -6.61 4.32
C ALA A 555 35.50 -5.25 3.63
N TYR A 556 35.33 -4.14 4.35
CA TYR A 556 35.64 -2.80 3.86
C TYR A 556 37.09 -2.66 3.42
N LYS A 557 38.03 -3.06 4.28
CA LYS A 557 39.46 -3.03 3.98
C LYS A 557 39.79 -3.86 2.75
N VAL A 558 39.23 -5.06 2.59
CA VAL A 558 39.46 -5.88 1.39
C VAL A 558 39.03 -5.15 0.12
N VAL A 559 37.86 -4.51 0.15
CA VAL A 559 37.30 -3.85 -1.03
C VAL A 559 37.98 -2.51 -1.34
N HIS A 560 38.39 -1.76 -0.32
CA HIS A 560 38.90 -0.40 -0.47
C HIS A 560 40.42 -0.27 -0.29
N ASN A 561 41.13 -1.30 0.15
CA ASN A 561 42.60 -1.26 0.26
C ASN A 561 43.30 -1.02 -1.07
N GLN A 562 42.71 -1.36 -2.22
CA GLN A 562 43.28 -0.97 -3.52
C GLN A 562 43.12 0.53 -3.80
N ILE A 563 41.98 1.11 -3.40
CA ILE A 563 41.69 2.55 -3.57
C ILE A 563 42.55 3.37 -2.60
N GLU A 564 42.63 3.00 -1.33
CA GLU A 564 43.51 3.65 -0.33
C GLU A 564 45.00 3.52 -0.67
N ARG A 565 45.41 2.42 -1.34
CA ARG A 565 46.77 2.29 -1.87
C ARG A 565 47.05 3.22 -3.06
N MET A 566 46.05 3.48 -3.89
CA MET A 566 46.18 4.38 -5.06
C MET A 566 45.99 5.85 -4.70
N LYS A 567 45.27 6.15 -3.62
CA LYS A 567 44.93 7.53 -3.21
C LYS A 567 46.14 8.45 -3.00
N PRO A 568 47.27 8.01 -2.40
CA PRO A 568 48.46 8.85 -2.34
C PRO A 568 48.99 9.25 -3.72
N LEU A 569 48.92 8.34 -4.70
CA LEU A 569 49.34 8.61 -6.08
C LEU A 569 48.37 9.59 -6.76
N GLU A 570 47.06 9.36 -6.66
CA GLU A 570 46.03 10.27 -7.21
C GLU A 570 46.15 11.69 -6.63
N LEU A 571 46.39 11.82 -5.31
CA LEU A 571 46.57 13.12 -4.66
C LEU A 571 47.82 13.85 -5.17
N LEU A 572 48.92 13.14 -5.45
CA LEU A 572 50.12 13.72 -6.05
C LEU A 572 49.88 14.16 -7.50
N GLU A 573 49.16 13.36 -8.30
CA GLU A 573 48.78 13.72 -9.66
C GLU A 573 47.85 14.95 -9.69
N ASP A 574 46.87 15.02 -8.80
CA ASP A 574 45.95 16.17 -8.71
C ASP A 574 46.65 17.43 -8.21
N ALA A 575 47.57 17.31 -7.26
CA ALA A 575 48.41 18.43 -6.82
C ALA A 575 49.26 18.96 -7.99
N LEU A 576 49.89 18.07 -8.76
CA LEU A 576 50.67 18.44 -9.94
C LEU A 576 49.82 19.11 -11.03
N LYS A 577 48.61 18.60 -11.31
CA LYS A 577 47.68 19.21 -12.26
C LYS A 577 47.26 20.60 -11.83
N LYS A 578 46.96 20.80 -10.54
CA LYS A 578 46.57 22.10 -9.99
C LYS A 578 47.70 23.11 -10.05
N LEU A 579 48.94 22.69 -9.76
CA LEU A 579 50.13 23.53 -9.86
C LEU A 579 50.52 23.89 -11.30
N ASN A 580 50.10 23.09 -12.28
CA ASN A 580 50.35 23.34 -13.71
C ASN A 580 49.10 23.86 -14.46
N HIS A 581 48.08 24.32 -13.73
CA HIS A 581 46.83 24.74 -14.34
C HIS A 581 47.00 26.06 -15.13
N GLU A 582 46.34 26.20 -16.28
CA GLU A 582 46.48 27.37 -17.19
C GLU A 582 46.11 28.71 -16.53
N ASN A 583 45.21 28.67 -15.54
CA ASN A 583 44.82 29.82 -14.72
C ASN A 583 45.83 30.19 -13.61
N MET A 584 46.94 29.47 -13.46
CA MET A 584 48.00 29.80 -12.48
C MET A 584 48.92 30.89 -13.02
N LYS A 585 48.36 32.07 -13.31
CA LYS A 585 49.08 33.24 -13.79
C LYS A 585 49.48 34.10 -12.58
N ILE A 586 50.78 34.20 -12.32
CA ILE A 586 51.31 34.93 -11.16
C ILE A 586 50.96 36.43 -11.23
N GLU A 587 50.89 36.96 -12.44
CA GLU A 587 50.54 38.35 -12.74
C GLU A 587 49.12 38.74 -12.25
N ASP A 588 48.20 37.77 -12.17
CA ASP A 588 46.80 38.00 -11.79
C ASP A 588 46.57 37.95 -10.25
N MET A 589 47.61 37.68 -9.45
CA MET A 589 47.49 37.34 -8.02
C MET A 589 47.42 38.55 -7.07
N GLY A 590 47.75 39.76 -7.53
CA GLY A 590 47.83 40.97 -6.69
C GLY A 590 49.10 41.02 -5.84
N ILE A 591 49.72 42.20 -5.73
CA ILE A 591 51.04 42.40 -5.08
C ILE A 591 51.00 42.04 -3.58
N GLU A 592 49.86 42.31 -2.94
CA GLU A 592 49.58 42.03 -1.54
C GLU A 592 49.64 40.53 -1.19
N ASN A 593 49.44 39.65 -2.18
CA ASN A 593 49.41 38.20 -1.98
C ASN A 593 50.75 37.51 -2.24
N TYR A 594 51.74 38.20 -2.82
CA TYR A 594 53.03 37.60 -3.21
C TYR A 594 53.81 37.01 -2.04
N ASN A 595 53.84 37.68 -0.88
CA ASN A 595 54.53 37.17 0.30
C ASN A 595 53.87 35.87 0.83
N SER A 596 52.54 35.82 0.81
CA SER A 596 51.78 34.62 1.19
C SER A 596 51.98 33.49 0.17
N ALA A 597 51.99 33.81 -1.12
CA ALA A 597 52.24 32.85 -2.19
C ALA A 597 53.63 32.23 -2.10
N LEU A 598 54.68 33.03 -1.89
CA LEU A 598 56.05 32.55 -1.67
C LEU A 598 56.15 31.63 -0.45
N LYS A 599 55.43 31.96 0.63
CA LYS A 599 55.36 31.12 1.83
C LYS A 599 54.71 29.77 1.52
N PHE A 600 53.62 29.75 0.76
CA PHE A 600 52.96 28.50 0.36
C PHE A 600 53.83 27.66 -0.59
N CYS A 601 54.48 28.27 -1.57
CA CYS A 601 55.40 27.55 -2.47
C CYS A 601 56.53 26.86 -1.71
N ARG A 602 57.13 27.53 -0.73
CA ARG A 602 58.17 26.93 0.14
C ARG A 602 57.63 25.77 0.96
N ALA A 603 56.44 25.92 1.56
CA ALA A 603 55.80 24.86 2.35
C ALA A 603 55.44 23.64 1.50
N ILE A 604 54.93 23.86 0.28
CA ILE A 604 54.61 22.80 -0.68
C ILE A 604 55.88 22.06 -1.12
N SER A 605 56.95 22.77 -1.47
CA SER A 605 58.24 22.16 -1.85
C SER A 605 58.81 21.30 -0.73
N SER A 606 58.92 21.85 0.48
CA SER A 606 59.44 21.12 1.65
C SER A 606 58.65 19.84 1.91
N ARG A 607 57.32 19.89 1.80
CA ARG A 607 56.48 18.72 2.01
C ARG A 607 56.61 17.71 0.86
N ALA A 608 56.77 18.17 -0.38
CA ALA A 608 56.99 17.30 -1.52
C ALA A 608 58.31 16.53 -1.40
N ASP A 609 59.38 17.20 -0.93
CA ASP A 609 60.69 16.59 -0.69
C ASP A 609 60.62 15.52 0.40
N GLU A 610 59.97 15.81 1.53
CA GLU A 610 59.72 14.82 2.60
C GLU A 610 58.96 13.59 2.07
N LEU A 611 57.92 13.80 1.27
CA LEU A 611 57.14 12.71 0.67
C LEU A 611 57.97 11.90 -0.31
N TYR A 612 58.82 12.55 -1.12
CA TYR A 612 59.74 11.87 -2.03
C TYR A 612 60.69 10.94 -1.28
N GLU A 613 61.33 11.42 -0.20
CA GLU A 613 62.23 10.60 0.61
C GLU A 613 61.53 9.40 1.24
N ILE A 614 60.32 9.58 1.77
CA ILE A 614 59.51 8.49 2.34
C ILE A 614 59.20 7.43 1.26
N ILE A 615 58.77 7.87 0.07
CA ILE A 615 58.42 6.98 -1.04
C ILE A 615 59.65 6.23 -1.55
N ASP A 616 60.79 6.91 -1.72
CA ASP A 616 62.02 6.27 -2.21
C ASP A 616 62.58 5.24 -1.22
N ASN A 617 62.51 5.55 0.07
CA ASN A 617 62.89 4.61 1.13
C ASN A 617 62.02 3.34 1.14
N GLU A 618 60.70 3.47 1.01
CA GLU A 618 59.79 2.33 0.91
C GLU A 618 59.99 1.52 -0.39
N ARG A 619 60.24 2.20 -1.52
CA ARG A 619 60.64 1.57 -2.79
C ARG A 619 61.92 0.74 -2.62
N GLY A 620 62.91 1.27 -1.92
CA GLY A 620 64.17 0.59 -1.61
C GLY A 620 64.00 -0.66 -0.74
N LYS A 621 63.10 -0.64 0.26
CA LYS A 621 62.78 -1.80 1.10
C LYS A 621 62.14 -2.94 0.30
N LEU A 622 61.26 -2.62 -0.65
CA LEU A 622 60.63 -3.59 -1.55
C LEU A 622 61.65 -4.25 -2.50
N GLY A 623 62.62 -3.48 -3.01
CA GLY A 623 63.73 -3.99 -3.80
C GLY A 623 64.62 -4.98 -3.05
N LYS A 624 64.81 -4.78 -1.73
CA LYS A 624 65.57 -5.71 -0.85
C LYS A 624 64.80 -7.00 -0.54
N LEU A 625 63.47 -6.94 -0.42
CA LEU A 625 62.62 -8.12 -0.22
C LEU A 625 62.51 -9.01 -1.47
N ARG A 626 62.49 -8.41 -2.68
CA ARG A 626 62.51 -9.13 -3.96
C ARG A 626 63.84 -9.84 -4.25
N LYS A 627 64.93 -9.42 -3.61
CA LYS A 627 66.26 -10.08 -3.69
C LYS A 627 66.46 -11.18 -2.64
N LYS A 628 65.50 -11.39 -1.73
CA LYS A 628 65.54 -12.40 -0.65
C LYS A 628 64.54 -13.56 -0.84
N LYS A 629 63.71 -13.52 -1.87
CA LYS A 629 63.00 -14.68 -2.43
C LYS A 629 63.78 -15.16 -3.65
#